data_AF-A0A8T7H9Q0-F1
#
_entry.id   AF-A0A8T7H9Q0-F1
#
_cell.length_a   1.000
_cell.length_b   1.000
_cell.length_c   1.000
_cell.angle_alpha   90.00
_cell.angle_beta   90.00
_cell.angle_gamma   90.00
#
_symmetry.space_group_name_H-M   'P 1'
#
loop_
_entity.id
_entity.type
_entity.pdbx_description
1 polymer ?
#
loop_
_entity_poly.entity_id
_entity_poly.type
_entity_poly.pdbx_seq_one_letter_code
_entity_poly.pdbx_strand_id
1 'polypeptide(L)'
;MLERLVSSLETSPVMRRGEYNYFIHPITDGVPLVDPALLREVGCAMVRALDLKDVDKIVVCEAMGIPIGVAFSMMTDIPLVIARKRSYDLPGEVAVHQATGYSKAELYVNGVNAGDRVVIIDDVYSTGGTLRALISALEQIGADIADICVVVSRGDTDIGRPFKTLARIDVSGDRVHVIDTYI
;
A
#
# COMPACT_ATOMS: atom_id res chain seq x y z
N MET A 1 13.31 14.98 -2.40
CA MET A 1 12.52 15.18 -3.63
C MET A 1 12.32 13.83 -4.29
N LEU A 2 11.09 13.49 -4.69
CA LEU A 2 10.72 12.19 -5.26
C LEU A 2 10.75 12.22 -6.78
N GLU A 3 11.88 12.64 -7.35
CA GLU A 3 11.98 12.98 -8.78
C GLU A 3 11.69 11.77 -9.68
N ARG A 4 12.18 10.57 -9.33
CA ARG A 4 11.95 9.36 -10.13
C ARG A 4 10.50 8.92 -10.05
N LEU A 5 9.91 8.94 -8.86
CA LEU A 5 8.50 8.61 -8.66
C LEU A 5 7.61 9.57 -9.45
N VAL A 6 7.82 10.88 -9.30
CA VAL A 6 7.05 11.91 -10.04
C VAL A 6 7.17 11.70 -11.54
N SER A 7 8.41 11.62 -12.06
CA SER A 7 8.63 11.43 -13.50
C SER A 7 8.02 10.13 -14.02
N SER A 8 8.12 9.04 -13.26
CA SER A 8 7.53 7.75 -13.64
C SER A 8 5.99 7.77 -13.63
N LEU A 9 5.37 8.53 -12.73
CA LEU A 9 3.91 8.71 -12.68
C LEU A 9 3.43 9.56 -13.86
N GLU A 10 4.03 10.72 -14.10
CA GLU A 10 3.61 11.63 -15.17
C GLU A 10 3.79 11.04 -16.59
N THR A 11 4.71 10.07 -16.73
CA THR A 11 4.95 9.35 -17.99
C THR A 11 4.20 8.02 -18.10
N SER A 12 3.42 7.65 -17.07
CA SER A 12 2.62 6.42 -17.11
C SER A 12 1.57 6.47 -18.22
N PRO A 13 1.40 5.37 -18.98
CA PRO A 13 0.33 5.30 -19.95
C PRO A 13 -1.03 5.21 -19.24
N VAL A 14 -2.00 5.97 -19.74
CA VAL A 14 -3.39 5.95 -19.28
C VAL A 14 -4.22 5.08 -20.22
N MET A 15 -4.87 4.08 -19.64
CA MET A 15 -5.77 3.16 -20.31
C MET A 15 -7.22 3.47 -19.95
N ARG A 16 -8.13 3.15 -20.87
CA ARG A 16 -9.57 3.33 -20.67
C ARG A 16 -10.24 1.97 -20.51
N ARG A 17 -11.06 1.81 -19.47
CA ARG A 17 -11.92 0.63 -19.26
C ARG A 17 -13.36 1.09 -19.06
N GLY A 18 -14.15 1.03 -20.12
CA GLY A 18 -15.49 1.60 -20.13
C GLY A 18 -15.44 3.12 -19.97
N GLU A 19 -16.05 3.64 -18.91
CA GLU A 19 -16.08 5.07 -18.59
C GLU A 19 -14.94 5.53 -17.68
N TYR A 20 -14.10 4.60 -17.18
CA TYR A 20 -13.04 4.90 -16.22
C TYR A 20 -11.66 4.92 -16.87
N ASN A 21 -10.88 5.95 -16.55
CA ASN A 21 -9.45 6.01 -16.84
C ASN A 21 -8.65 5.44 -15.67
N TYR A 22 -7.68 4.59 -15.99
CA TYR A 22 -6.71 4.05 -15.05
C TYR A 22 -5.32 4.13 -15.69
N PHE A 23 -4.32 4.40 -14.88
CA PHE A 23 -2.94 4.43 -15.34
C PHE A 23 -2.28 3.08 -15.04
N ILE A 24 -1.26 2.75 -15.81
CA ILE A 24 -0.43 1.57 -15.59
C ILE A 24 0.95 2.06 -15.15
N HIS A 25 1.42 1.59 -14.00
CA HIS A 25 2.70 2.03 -13.45
C HIS A 25 3.51 0.86 -12.87
N PRO A 26 4.85 0.89 -12.98
CA PRO A 26 5.68 -0.18 -12.45
C PRO A 26 5.43 -0.50 -10.96
N ILE A 27 5.20 0.51 -10.12
CA ILE A 27 4.99 0.31 -8.68
C ILE A 27 3.59 -0.20 -8.37
N THR A 28 2.55 0.28 -9.08
CA THR A 28 1.15 -0.08 -8.77
C THR A 28 0.62 -1.28 -9.54
N ASP A 29 1.27 -1.66 -10.63
CA ASP A 29 0.79 -2.74 -11.51
C ASP A 29 1.86 -3.81 -11.77
N GLY A 30 3.12 -3.53 -11.45
CA GLY A 30 4.25 -4.41 -11.74
C GLY A 30 4.61 -4.45 -13.23
N VAL A 31 3.96 -3.60 -14.03
CA VAL A 31 4.16 -3.47 -15.47
C VAL A 31 4.15 -1.98 -15.88
N PRO A 32 5.04 -1.53 -16.78
CA PRO A 32 6.23 -2.24 -17.25
C PRO A 32 7.22 -2.53 -16.09
N LEU A 33 8.41 -3.05 -16.39
CA LEU A 33 9.38 -3.50 -15.38
C LEU A 33 9.59 -2.49 -14.24
N VAL A 34 9.81 -3.00 -13.02
CA VAL A 34 10.12 -2.19 -11.85
C VAL A 34 11.62 -1.90 -11.81
N ASP A 35 12.00 -0.64 -12.06
CA ASP A 35 13.39 -0.20 -11.94
C ASP A 35 13.84 -0.21 -10.47
N PRO A 36 14.96 -0.90 -10.12
CA PRO A 36 15.47 -0.92 -8.74
C PRO A 36 15.76 0.47 -8.16
N ALA A 37 16.12 1.46 -8.97
CA ALA A 37 16.34 2.84 -8.52
C ALA A 37 15.04 3.54 -8.13
N LEU A 38 13.94 3.27 -8.85
CA LEU A 38 12.61 3.74 -8.48
C LEU A 38 12.16 3.08 -7.18
N LEU A 39 12.27 1.76 -7.07
CA LEU A 39 11.89 1.03 -5.85
C LEU A 39 12.71 1.49 -4.64
N ARG A 40 14.00 1.77 -4.83
CA ARG A 40 14.87 2.34 -3.79
C ARG A 40 14.43 3.73 -3.35
N GLU A 41 14.08 4.62 -4.30
CA GLU A 41 13.58 5.96 -3.97
C GLU A 41 12.29 5.87 -3.14
N VAL A 42 11.35 5.03 -3.56
CA VAL A 42 10.09 4.77 -2.83
C VAL A 42 10.36 4.24 -1.43
N GLY A 43 11.20 3.21 -1.28
CA GLY A 43 11.55 2.64 0.03
C GLY A 43 12.20 3.66 0.96
N CYS A 44 13.19 4.42 0.48
CA CYS A 44 13.83 5.47 1.27
C CYS A 44 12.86 6.59 1.67
N ALA A 45 11.90 6.93 0.81
CA ALA A 45 10.88 7.91 1.11
C ALA A 45 9.93 7.41 2.22
N MET A 46 9.47 6.16 2.14
CA MET A 46 8.65 5.55 3.18
C MET A 46 9.38 5.51 4.53
N VAL A 47 10.67 5.18 4.54
CA VAL A 47 11.47 5.14 5.78
C VAL A 47 11.52 6.51 6.47
N ARG A 48 11.56 7.59 5.69
CA ARG A 48 11.53 8.97 6.22
C ARG A 48 10.12 9.40 6.64
N ALA A 49 9.10 8.90 5.96
CA ALA A 49 7.72 9.30 6.17
C ALA A 49 7.10 8.63 7.39
N LEU A 50 7.34 7.34 7.60
CA LEU A 50 6.68 6.54 8.64
C LEU A 50 7.29 6.76 10.03
N ASP A 51 6.45 6.73 11.07
CA ASP A 51 6.93 6.56 12.44
C ASP A 51 7.29 5.09 12.69
N LEU A 52 8.59 4.81 12.82
CA LEU A 52 9.13 3.47 13.00
C LEU A 52 9.53 3.16 14.44
N LYS A 53 9.16 4.03 15.39
CA LYS A 53 9.49 3.80 16.78
C LYS A 53 8.79 2.55 17.31
N ASP A 54 9.61 1.62 17.80
CA ASP A 54 9.20 0.36 18.42
C ASP A 54 8.29 -0.52 17.53
N VAL A 55 8.44 -0.42 16.20
CA VAL A 55 7.66 -1.22 15.24
C VAL A 55 8.19 -2.64 15.16
N ASP A 56 7.31 -3.62 15.38
CA ASP A 56 7.62 -5.04 15.34
C ASP A 56 7.48 -5.65 13.95
N LYS A 57 6.51 -5.18 13.14
CA LYS A 57 6.17 -5.80 11.84
C LYS A 57 5.71 -4.78 10.81
N ILE A 58 6.07 -5.03 9.56
CA ILE A 58 5.50 -4.37 8.38
C ILE A 58 4.38 -5.26 7.84
N VAL A 59 3.22 -4.70 7.55
CA VAL A 59 2.11 -5.42 6.94
C VAL A 59 1.82 -4.85 5.55
N VAL A 60 1.78 -5.72 4.54
CA VAL A 60 1.44 -5.36 3.16
C VAL A 60 0.35 -6.26 2.61
N CYS A 61 -0.38 -5.77 1.61
CA CYS A 61 -1.33 -6.57 0.84
C CYS A 61 -0.69 -7.12 -0.43
N GLU A 62 -1.05 -8.34 -0.81
CA GLU A 62 -0.66 -8.86 -2.12
C GLU A 62 -1.44 -8.18 -3.28
N ALA A 63 -0.85 -8.03 -4.46
CA ALA A 63 0.51 -8.44 -4.82
C ALA A 63 1.51 -7.27 -4.79
N MET A 64 1.05 -6.06 -5.05
CA MET A 64 1.94 -4.93 -5.36
C MET A 64 2.54 -4.24 -4.14
N GLY A 65 1.98 -4.45 -2.96
CA GLY A 65 2.65 -4.11 -1.70
C GLY A 65 3.91 -4.95 -1.45
N ILE A 66 4.06 -6.14 -2.05
CA ILE A 66 5.15 -7.08 -1.74
C ILE A 66 6.53 -6.53 -2.13
N PRO A 67 6.79 -6.07 -3.37
CA PRO A 67 8.11 -5.53 -3.74
C PRO A 67 8.53 -4.35 -2.86
N ILE A 68 7.56 -3.49 -2.51
CA ILE A 68 7.77 -2.33 -1.63
C ILE A 68 8.08 -2.81 -0.21
N GLY A 69 7.30 -3.74 0.32
CA GLY A 69 7.49 -4.36 1.64
C GLY A 69 8.84 -5.05 1.78
N VAL A 70 9.28 -5.78 0.77
CA VAL A 70 10.60 -6.43 0.76
C VAL A 70 11.71 -5.39 0.79
N ALA A 71 11.66 -4.37 -0.06
CA ALA A 71 12.65 -3.31 -0.08
C ALA A 71 12.69 -2.55 1.26
N PHE A 72 11.52 -2.24 1.82
CA PHE A 72 11.39 -1.54 3.10
C PHE A 72 11.88 -2.37 4.29
N SER A 73 11.54 -3.66 4.35
CA SER A 73 12.01 -4.60 5.36
C SER A 73 13.53 -4.74 5.33
N MET A 74 14.12 -4.89 4.15
CA MET A 74 15.59 -4.95 4.00
C MET A 74 16.31 -3.64 4.39
N MET A 75 15.62 -2.51 4.37
CA MET A 75 16.19 -1.21 4.77
C MET A 75 16.06 -0.94 6.27
N THR A 76 15.10 -1.55 6.95
CA THR A 76 14.74 -1.25 8.35
C THR A 76 15.02 -2.40 9.31
N ASP A 77 15.36 -3.59 8.79
CA ASP A 77 15.48 -4.85 9.53
C ASP A 77 14.19 -5.28 10.27
N ILE A 78 13.05 -4.67 9.94
CA ILE A 78 11.74 -5.03 10.50
C ILE A 78 11.16 -6.21 9.69
N PRO A 79 10.64 -7.27 10.35
CA PRO A 79 9.97 -8.39 9.70
C PRO A 79 8.77 -7.98 8.82
N LEU A 80 8.58 -8.69 7.70
CA LEU A 80 7.49 -8.48 6.75
C LEU A 80 6.40 -9.54 6.88
N VAL A 81 5.15 -9.09 7.04
CA VAL A 81 3.92 -9.87 6.94
C VAL A 81 3.19 -9.51 5.65
N ILE A 82 2.71 -10.53 4.93
CA ILE A 82 1.96 -10.37 3.68
C ILE A 82 0.55 -10.89 3.88
N ALA A 83 -0.44 -10.01 3.77
CA ALA A 83 -1.85 -10.36 3.69
C ALA A 83 -2.16 -10.98 2.31
N ARG A 84 -2.82 -12.14 2.30
CA ARG A 84 -3.05 -12.98 1.11
C ARG A 84 -4.52 -13.06 0.75
N LYS A 85 -4.88 -13.16 -0.52
CA LYS A 85 -6.27 -13.34 -1.00
C LYS A 85 -6.77 -14.78 -0.86
N ARG A 86 -5.89 -15.71 -0.48
CA ARG A 86 -6.23 -17.11 -0.19
C ARG A 86 -5.75 -17.49 1.20
N SER A 87 -6.55 -18.33 1.86
CA SER A 87 -6.18 -19.05 3.09
C SER A 87 -5.00 -19.99 2.82
N TYR A 88 -4.16 -20.17 3.83
CA TYR A 88 -3.18 -21.25 3.89
C TYR A 88 -3.47 -22.25 5.02
N ASP A 89 -4.57 -22.05 5.76
CA ASP A 89 -5.04 -22.89 6.86
C ASP A 89 -3.96 -23.08 7.96
N LEU A 90 -3.15 -22.04 8.16
CA LEU A 90 -2.10 -22.04 9.17
C LEU A 90 -2.67 -21.68 10.56
N PRO A 91 -2.09 -22.23 11.65
CA PRO A 91 -2.43 -21.80 13.00
C PRO A 91 -2.26 -20.27 13.15
N GLY A 92 -3.27 -19.61 13.72
CA GLY A 92 -3.27 -18.15 13.94
C GLY A 92 -3.57 -17.30 12.69
N GLU A 93 -4.02 -17.91 11.58
CA GLU A 93 -4.48 -17.15 10.42
C GLU A 93 -5.84 -16.51 10.69
N VAL A 94 -5.97 -15.23 10.36
CA VAL A 94 -7.18 -14.44 10.55
C VAL A 94 -7.73 -14.01 9.20
N ALA A 95 -8.98 -14.38 8.95
CA ALA A 95 -9.72 -13.96 7.78
C ALA A 95 -10.19 -12.51 7.93
N VAL A 96 -10.03 -11.75 6.86
CA VAL A 96 -10.32 -10.32 6.74
C VAL A 96 -11.42 -10.18 5.71
N HIS A 97 -12.63 -9.91 6.16
CA HIS A 97 -13.79 -9.82 5.28
C HIS A 97 -13.91 -8.42 4.69
N GLN A 98 -13.63 -8.26 3.39
CA GLN A 98 -13.93 -7.02 2.67
C GLN A 98 -15.38 -7.07 2.16
N ALA A 99 -16.28 -6.40 2.86
CA ALA A 99 -17.64 -6.19 2.37
C ALA A 99 -17.67 -4.96 1.45
N THR A 100 -17.42 -5.14 0.15
CA THR A 100 -17.85 -4.14 -0.84
C THR A 100 -19.16 -4.59 -1.46
N GLY A 101 -20.07 -3.66 -1.75
CA GLY A 101 -21.40 -3.96 -2.33
C GLY A 101 -21.38 -4.71 -3.67
N TYR A 102 -20.21 -4.87 -4.30
CA TYR A 102 -20.03 -5.53 -5.59
C TYR A 102 -19.08 -6.74 -5.56
N SER A 103 -18.31 -6.97 -4.48
CA SER A 103 -17.43 -8.12 -4.35
C SER A 103 -17.09 -8.43 -2.89
N LYS A 104 -17.14 -9.72 -2.53
CA LYS A 104 -16.53 -10.24 -1.30
C LYS A 104 -15.11 -10.64 -1.65
N ALA A 105 -14.14 -9.81 -1.29
CA ALA A 105 -12.75 -10.25 -1.28
C ALA A 105 -12.39 -10.61 0.16
N GLU A 106 -11.77 -11.77 0.33
CA GLU A 106 -11.23 -12.18 1.62
C GLU A 106 -9.73 -11.98 1.57
N LEU A 107 -9.18 -11.31 2.57
CA LEU A 107 -7.75 -11.32 2.84
C LEU A 107 -7.48 -12.22 4.05
N TYR A 108 -6.28 -12.72 4.17
CA TYR A 108 -5.86 -13.64 5.20
C TYR A 108 -4.52 -13.14 5.75
N VAL A 109 -4.46 -12.88 7.04
CA VAL A 109 -3.26 -12.39 7.74
C VAL A 109 -2.80 -13.46 8.71
N ASN A 110 -1.51 -13.78 8.69
CA ASN A 110 -0.87 -14.68 9.65
C ASN A 110 0.45 -14.05 10.11
N GLY A 111 0.91 -14.38 11.32
CA GLY A 111 2.15 -13.85 11.88
C GLY A 111 2.03 -12.47 12.51
N VAL A 112 0.82 -12.01 12.84
CA VAL A 112 0.57 -10.83 13.68
C VAL A 112 -0.18 -11.29 14.93
N ASN A 113 0.23 -10.80 16.09
CA ASN A 113 -0.33 -11.14 17.40
C ASN A 113 -0.83 -9.89 18.12
N ALA A 114 -1.69 -10.10 19.12
CA ALA A 114 -2.13 -9.04 20.02
C ALA A 114 -0.93 -8.35 20.68
N GLY A 115 -0.93 -7.01 20.68
CA GLY A 115 0.14 -6.18 21.22
C GLY A 115 1.29 -5.88 20.27
N ASP A 116 1.36 -6.53 19.11
CA ASP A 116 2.35 -6.17 18.08
C ASP A 116 2.11 -4.73 17.61
N ARG A 117 3.17 -3.94 17.54
CA ARG A 117 3.13 -2.61 16.93
C ARG A 117 3.50 -2.72 15.45
N VAL A 118 2.60 -2.31 14.57
CA VAL A 118 2.73 -2.56 13.12
C VAL A 118 2.62 -1.29 12.30
N VAL A 119 3.32 -1.25 11.16
CA VAL A 119 3.08 -0.26 10.10
C VAL A 119 2.46 -0.94 8.89
N ILE A 120 1.54 -0.24 8.23
CA ILE A 120 0.93 -0.72 6.99
C ILE A 120 1.52 0.04 5.82
N ILE A 121 1.98 -0.68 4.80
CA ILE A 121 2.37 -0.05 3.53
C ILE A 121 1.64 -0.69 2.35
N ASP A 122 1.27 0.13 1.37
CA ASP A 122 0.59 -0.31 0.16
C ASP A 122 1.04 0.50 -1.07
N ASP A 123 0.74 -0.01 -2.26
CA ASP A 123 1.09 0.66 -3.51
C ASP A 123 0.14 1.81 -3.83
N VAL A 124 -1.17 1.57 -3.83
CA VAL A 124 -2.17 2.56 -4.26
C VAL A 124 -3.41 2.61 -3.37
N TYR A 125 -3.77 3.83 -3.00
CA TYR A 125 -5.08 4.15 -2.44
C TYR A 125 -6.03 4.65 -3.54
N SER A 126 -7.10 3.90 -3.80
CA SER A 126 -8.20 4.34 -4.70
C SER A 126 -9.55 4.49 -4.00
N THR A 127 -10.16 3.41 -3.50
CA THR A 127 -11.43 3.49 -2.74
C THR A 127 -11.23 3.27 -1.24
N GLY A 128 -10.04 2.82 -0.85
CA GLY A 128 -9.71 2.47 0.53
C GLY A 128 -10.27 1.14 1.02
N GLY A 129 -11.01 0.39 0.19
CA GLY A 129 -11.65 -0.86 0.64
C GLY A 129 -10.66 -1.89 1.20
N THR A 130 -9.54 -2.11 0.51
CA THR A 130 -8.47 -3.03 0.95
C THR A 130 -7.87 -2.56 2.27
N LEU A 131 -7.49 -1.28 2.35
CA LEU A 131 -6.83 -0.71 3.50
C LEU A 131 -7.73 -0.72 4.75
N ARG A 132 -9.02 -0.37 4.61
CA ARG A 132 -10.00 -0.45 5.71
C ARG A 132 -10.19 -1.88 6.21
N ALA A 133 -10.25 -2.84 5.30
CA ALA A 133 -10.41 -4.25 5.67
C ALA A 133 -9.18 -4.72 6.45
N LEU A 134 -7.97 -4.39 5.97
CA LEU A 134 -6.73 -4.72 6.66
C LEU A 134 -6.64 -4.07 8.05
N ILE A 135 -6.95 -2.77 8.16
CA ILE A 135 -6.99 -2.04 9.44
C ILE A 135 -7.93 -2.76 10.42
N SER A 136 -9.17 -3.02 9.99
CA SER A 136 -10.17 -3.70 10.82
C SER A 136 -9.70 -5.06 11.33
N ALA A 137 -9.03 -5.85 10.47
CA ALA A 137 -8.49 -7.14 10.87
C ALA A 137 -7.34 -7.03 11.88
N LEU A 138 -6.41 -6.10 11.67
CA LEU A 138 -5.30 -5.88 12.60
C LEU A 138 -5.82 -5.38 13.96
N GLU A 139 -6.83 -4.51 13.97
CA GLU A 139 -7.50 -4.07 15.20
C GLU A 139 -8.23 -5.23 15.90
N GLN A 140 -8.87 -6.14 15.17
CA GLN A 140 -9.49 -7.35 15.72
C GLN A 140 -8.48 -8.35 16.29
N ILE A 141 -7.29 -8.45 15.69
CA ILE A 141 -6.16 -9.22 16.25
C ILE A 141 -5.67 -8.58 17.56
N GLY A 142 -5.90 -7.28 17.76
CA GLY A 142 -5.39 -6.51 18.89
C GLY A 142 -3.99 -5.95 18.65
N ALA A 143 -3.60 -5.77 17.39
CA ALA A 143 -2.35 -5.10 17.02
C ALA A 143 -2.48 -3.57 17.12
N ASP A 144 -1.38 -2.90 17.45
CA ASP A 144 -1.28 -1.44 17.48
C ASP A 144 -0.76 -0.92 16.14
N ILE A 145 -1.65 -0.32 15.35
CA ILE A 145 -1.27 0.26 14.05
C ILE A 145 -0.61 1.63 14.30
N ALA A 146 0.72 1.65 14.24
CA ALA A 146 1.56 2.81 14.48
C ALA A 146 1.39 3.89 13.40
N ASP A 147 1.43 3.48 12.14
CA ASP A 147 1.38 4.39 11.00
C ASP A 147 1.02 3.65 9.70
N ILE A 148 0.61 4.41 8.68
CA ILE A 148 0.16 3.89 7.39
C ILE A 148 0.73 4.77 6.28
N CYS A 149 1.36 4.17 5.26
CA CYS A 149 1.84 4.90 4.10
C CYS A 149 1.54 4.16 2.79
N VAL A 150 0.95 4.87 1.84
CA VAL A 150 0.79 4.38 0.45
C VAL A 150 1.72 5.13 -0.49
N VAL A 151 2.15 4.51 -1.59
CA VAL A 151 2.96 5.22 -2.58
C VAL A 151 2.12 6.27 -3.30
N VAL A 152 0.94 5.88 -3.77
CA VAL A 152 0.07 6.73 -4.59
C VAL A 152 -1.32 6.83 -3.97
N SER A 153 -1.91 8.02 -3.96
CA SER A 153 -3.31 8.20 -3.59
C SER A 153 -4.07 9.01 -4.64
N ARG A 154 -5.33 8.61 -4.88
CA ARG A 154 -6.27 9.36 -5.72
C ARG A 154 -7.63 9.47 -5.02
N GLY A 155 -8.32 10.60 -5.23
CA GLY A 155 -9.68 10.82 -4.73
C GLY A 155 -9.75 11.17 -3.24
N ASP A 156 -10.90 10.91 -2.63
CA ASP A 156 -11.17 11.21 -1.23
C ASP A 156 -10.44 10.22 -0.29
N THR A 157 -9.52 10.76 0.51
CA THR A 157 -8.61 10.02 1.39
C THR A 157 -9.15 9.86 2.80
N ASP A 158 -10.46 9.84 3.01
CA ASP A 158 -11.01 9.55 4.34
C ASP A 158 -11.14 8.04 4.57
N ILE A 159 -10.21 7.42 5.30
CA ILE A 159 -10.32 6.02 5.76
C ILE A 159 -10.83 5.85 7.20
N GLY A 160 -11.26 6.92 7.85
CA GLY A 160 -11.57 6.94 9.29
C GLY A 160 -10.33 7.06 10.19
N ARG A 161 -9.13 7.20 9.62
CA ARG A 161 -7.89 7.51 10.34
C ARG A 161 -6.84 8.17 9.41
N PRO A 162 -5.87 8.92 9.95
CA PRO A 162 -4.79 9.50 9.15
C PRO A 162 -3.93 8.43 8.49
N PHE A 163 -3.50 8.69 7.25
CA PHE A 163 -2.44 7.95 6.58
C PHE A 163 -1.61 8.90 5.71
N LYS A 164 -0.41 8.47 5.35
CA LYS A 164 0.54 9.22 4.52
C LYS A 164 0.51 8.70 3.09
N THR A 165 0.76 9.56 2.13
CA THR A 165 0.85 9.21 0.71
C THR A 165 2.11 9.84 0.14
N LEU A 166 2.94 9.10 -0.60
CA LEU A 166 4.15 9.71 -1.17
C LEU A 166 3.82 10.66 -2.31
N ALA A 167 2.82 10.33 -3.13
CA ALA A 167 2.34 11.16 -4.23
C ALA A 167 0.81 11.14 -4.33
N ARG A 168 0.21 12.32 -4.35
CA ARG A 168 -1.21 12.49 -4.71
C ARG A 168 -1.31 12.75 -6.20
N ILE A 169 -2.21 12.04 -6.88
CA ILE A 169 -2.37 12.15 -8.33
C ILE A 169 -3.82 12.47 -8.74
N ASP A 170 -3.94 13.12 -9.88
CA ASP A 170 -5.15 13.18 -10.70
C ASP A 170 -4.93 12.43 -12.02
N VAL A 171 -5.97 11.81 -12.54
CA VAL A 171 -5.93 11.14 -13.85
C VAL A 171 -6.99 11.78 -14.73
N SER A 172 -6.56 12.70 -15.57
CA SER A 172 -7.44 13.47 -16.46
C SER A 172 -6.97 13.35 -17.92
N GLY A 173 -7.94 13.19 -18.83
CA GLY A 173 -7.66 12.93 -20.24
C GLY A 173 -6.87 11.63 -20.41
N ASP A 174 -5.69 11.73 -21.03
CA ASP A 174 -4.76 10.65 -21.33
C ASP A 174 -3.47 10.71 -20.49
N ARG A 175 -3.48 11.47 -19.38
CA ARG A 175 -2.29 11.72 -18.56
C ARG A 175 -2.55 11.56 -17.06
N VAL A 176 -1.46 11.30 -16.36
CA VAL A 176 -1.38 11.34 -14.90
C VAL A 176 -0.74 12.67 -14.51
N HIS A 177 -1.34 13.36 -13.56
CA HIS A 177 -0.85 14.61 -13.00
C HIS A 177 -0.51 14.40 -11.53
N VAL A 178 0.74 14.63 -11.14
CA VAL A 178 1.10 14.64 -9.71
C VAL A 178 0.69 16.00 -9.15
N ILE A 179 -0.23 15.97 -8.17
CA ILE A 179 -0.78 17.17 -7.53
C ILE A 179 0.17 17.68 -6.45
N ASP A 180 0.67 16.76 -5.62
CA ASP A 180 1.63 17.03 -4.57
C ASP A 180 2.37 15.75 -4.17
N THR A 181 3.48 15.95 -3.47
CA THR A 181 4.30 14.87 -2.92
C THR A 181 4.54 15.12 -1.44
N TYR A 182 4.64 14.04 -0.67
CA TYR A 182 4.96 14.13 0.74
C TYR A 182 6.46 14.36 0.92
N ILE A 183 6.79 15.49 1.54
CA ILE A 183 8.11 15.84 2.11
C ILE A 183 7.87 16.55 3.43
#